data_AF-A0A0A0NRB5-F1
#
_entry.id   AF-A0A0A0NRB5-F1
#
_cell.length_a   1.000
_cell.length_b   1.000
_cell.length_c   1.000
_cell.angle_alpha   90.00
_cell.angle_beta   90.00
_cell.angle_gamma   90.00
#
_symmetry.space_group_name_H-M   'P 1'
#
loop_
_entity.id
_entity.type
_entity.pdbx_description
1 polymer ?
#
loop_
_entity_poly.entity_id
_entity_poly.type
_entity_poly.pdbx_seq_one_letter_code
_entity_poly.pdbx_strand_id
1 'polypeptide(L)'
;MVTTRRTQQERRAQAEAALLDAAAELVVEHGVRSLTLARVGEQAGYSRGIVTHHFGSKQTLIERLARTTQSGFVPGLADLPPGLDRLLRLLDGYIGASGDAGTMNRAFLLLWAEAATASELAPIFRERDEAFRSDLRIDVAAGIADGDVRPDVDPDDVAIALLGQLRGIGLQHLLDPGTVDTARLRHTVTDHWRRALRAP
;
A
#
# COMPACT_ATOMS: atom_id res chain seq x y z
N MET A 1 39.86 2.41 12.44
CA MET A 1 38.55 1.77 12.15
C MET A 1 38.70 1.00 10.85
N VAL A 2 38.60 -0.34 10.90
CA VAL A 2 38.64 -1.18 9.70
C VAL A 2 37.27 -1.12 9.04
N THR A 3 37.17 -0.49 7.88
CA THR A 3 35.93 -0.49 7.07
C THR A 3 35.79 -1.86 6.42
N THR A 4 34.97 -2.74 7.00
CA THR A 4 34.69 -4.06 6.44
C THR A 4 34.17 -3.91 5.00
N ARG A 5 34.89 -4.49 4.04
CA ARG A 5 34.55 -4.41 2.61
C ARG A 5 33.24 -5.16 2.35
N ARG A 6 32.20 -4.42 1.97
CA ARG A 6 30.87 -4.96 1.62
C ARG A 6 30.98 -6.07 0.56
N THR A 7 30.20 -7.11 0.73
CA THR A 7 30.09 -8.24 -0.21
C THR A 7 29.47 -7.79 -1.54
N GLN A 8 29.57 -8.63 -2.57
CA GLN A 8 28.93 -8.37 -3.86
C GLN A 8 27.39 -8.37 -3.73
N GLN A 9 26.85 -9.24 -2.87
CA GLN A 9 25.41 -9.36 -2.63
C GLN A 9 24.85 -8.12 -1.94
N GLU A 10 25.53 -7.60 -0.91
CA GLU A 10 25.11 -6.37 -0.22
C GLU A 10 25.14 -5.16 -1.15
N ARG A 11 26.17 -5.03 -1.99
CA ARG A 11 26.24 -3.96 -2.98
C ARG A 11 25.13 -4.04 -4.02
N ARG A 12 24.76 -5.24 -4.45
CA ARG A 12 23.64 -5.46 -5.36
C ARG A 12 22.30 -5.08 -4.71
N ALA A 13 22.05 -5.52 -3.48
CA ALA A 13 20.82 -5.19 -2.77
C ALA A 13 20.69 -3.68 -2.51
N GLN A 14 21.79 -3.02 -2.13
CA GLN A 14 21.82 -1.57 -1.95
C GLN A 14 21.53 -0.81 -3.24
N ALA A 15 22.14 -1.20 -4.36
CA ALA A 15 21.87 -0.59 -5.65
C ALA A 15 20.41 -0.79 -6.08
N GLU A 16 19.86 -1.99 -5.88
CA GLU A 16 18.46 -2.26 -6.19
C GLU A 16 17.50 -1.41 -5.37
N ALA A 17 17.73 -1.28 -4.06
CA ALA A 17 16.93 -0.42 -3.19
C ALA A 17 16.97 1.05 -3.66
N ALA A 18 18.16 1.59 -3.93
CA ALA A 18 18.30 2.96 -4.45
C ALA A 18 17.59 3.17 -5.79
N LEU A 19 17.60 2.18 -6.67
CA LEU A 19 16.88 2.25 -7.95
C LEU A 19 15.36 2.22 -7.77
N LEU A 20 14.85 1.45 -6.80
CA LEU A 20 13.43 1.41 -6.48
C LEU A 20 12.97 2.71 -5.80
N ASP A 21 13.78 3.28 -4.91
CA ASP A 21 13.54 4.58 -4.27
C ASP A 21 13.43 5.68 -5.33
N ALA A 22 14.40 5.77 -6.24
CA ALA A 22 14.38 6.71 -7.36
C ALA A 22 13.17 6.49 -8.29
N ALA A 23 12.77 5.23 -8.52
CA ALA A 23 11.57 4.94 -9.31
C ALA A 23 10.29 5.41 -8.59
N ALA A 24 10.19 5.23 -7.27
CA ALA A 24 9.07 5.74 -6.48
C ALA A 24 8.97 7.26 -6.54
N GLU A 25 10.10 7.97 -6.41
CA GLU A 25 10.17 9.44 -6.55
C GLU A 25 9.67 9.90 -7.92
N LEU A 26 10.17 9.29 -9.00
CA LEU A 26 9.75 9.61 -10.36
C LEU A 26 8.25 9.38 -10.59
N VAL A 27 7.69 8.30 -10.04
CA VAL A 27 6.23 8.05 -10.10
C VAL A 27 5.48 9.17 -9.38
N VAL A 28 5.94 9.57 -8.21
CA VAL A 28 5.30 10.58 -7.38
C VAL A 28 5.36 11.96 -8.01
N GLU A 29 6.48 12.34 -8.62
CA GLU A 29 6.70 13.68 -9.17
C GLU A 29 6.18 13.84 -10.61
N HIS A 30 6.19 12.76 -11.40
CA HIS A 30 5.95 12.84 -12.84
C HIS A 30 4.96 11.79 -13.36
N GLY A 31 4.39 10.97 -12.47
CA GLY A 31 3.46 9.90 -12.81
C GLY A 31 4.12 8.66 -13.41
N VAL A 32 3.36 7.56 -13.43
CA VAL A 32 3.83 6.21 -13.85
C VAL A 32 4.38 6.20 -15.27
N ARG A 33 3.75 6.94 -16.19
CA ARG A 33 4.16 7.00 -17.60
C ARG A 33 5.57 7.53 -17.81
N SER A 34 6.04 8.39 -16.90
CA SER A 34 7.37 9.00 -16.96
C SER A 34 8.52 8.01 -16.71
N LEU A 35 8.25 6.86 -16.09
CA LEU A 35 9.27 5.87 -15.74
C LEU A 35 9.96 5.31 -16.98
N THR A 36 11.29 5.35 -16.97
CA THR A 36 12.14 4.63 -17.92
C THR A 36 13.40 4.16 -17.21
N LEU A 37 14.03 3.08 -17.70
CA LEU A 37 15.28 2.58 -17.12
C LEU A 37 16.40 3.64 -17.13
N ALA A 38 16.38 4.55 -18.12
CA ALA A 38 17.36 5.63 -18.21
C ALA A 38 17.15 6.68 -17.12
N ARG A 39 15.92 7.21 -16.98
CA ARG A 39 15.59 8.22 -15.96
C ARG A 39 15.79 7.72 -14.54
N VAL A 40 15.46 6.45 -14.29
CA VAL A 40 15.68 5.83 -12.97
C VAL A 40 17.16 5.72 -12.65
N GLY A 41 17.98 5.35 -13.65
CA GLY A 41 19.44 5.34 -13.48
C GLY A 41 19.96 6.73 -13.17
N GLU A 42 19.59 7.72 -13.97
CA GLU A 42 19.98 9.12 -13.77
C GLU A 42 19.61 9.63 -12.37
N GLN A 43 18.36 9.45 -11.94
CA GLN A 43 17.87 9.85 -10.62
C GLN A 43 18.64 9.14 -9.49
N ALA A 44 18.93 7.85 -9.64
CA ALA A 44 19.64 7.06 -8.63
C ALA A 44 21.18 7.20 -8.68
N GLY A 45 21.73 7.97 -9.62
CA GLY A 45 23.19 8.09 -9.83
C GLY A 45 23.85 6.84 -10.44
N TYR A 46 23.09 6.01 -11.16
CA TYR A 46 23.55 4.80 -11.84
C TYR A 46 23.41 4.89 -13.36
N SER A 47 24.24 4.14 -14.09
CA SER A 47 24.10 4.06 -15.55
C SER A 47 22.86 3.24 -15.95
N ARG A 48 22.29 3.54 -17.12
CA ARG A 48 21.20 2.72 -17.72
C ARG A 48 21.57 1.23 -17.81
N GLY A 49 22.83 0.91 -18.04
CA GLY A 49 23.32 -0.47 -18.11
C GLY A 49 23.15 -1.22 -16.78
N ILE A 50 23.39 -0.55 -15.65
CA ILE A 50 23.16 -1.11 -14.31
C ILE A 50 21.66 -1.37 -14.11
N VAL A 51 20.80 -0.40 -14.44
CA VAL A 51 19.34 -0.56 -14.30
C VAL A 51 18.82 -1.73 -15.16
N THR A 52 19.32 -1.83 -16.40
CA THR A 52 19.00 -2.95 -17.32
C THR A 52 19.48 -4.28 -16.76
N HIS A 53 20.66 -4.33 -16.15
CA HIS A 53 21.15 -5.54 -15.50
C HIS A 53 20.30 -5.98 -14.29
N HIS A 54 19.72 -5.02 -13.55
CA HIS A 54 18.85 -5.31 -12.40
C HIS A 54 17.44 -5.75 -12.81
N PHE A 55 16.82 -5.05 -13.75
CA PHE A 55 15.39 -5.24 -14.05
C PHE A 55 15.13 -5.80 -15.45
N GLY A 56 16.07 -5.67 -16.39
CA GLY A 56 15.89 -6.10 -17.79
C GLY A 56 14.96 -5.21 -18.60
N SER A 57 13.77 -4.90 -18.08
CA SER A 57 12.73 -4.13 -18.76
C SER A 57 12.05 -3.10 -17.85
N LYS A 58 11.42 -2.08 -18.45
CA LYS A 58 10.54 -1.14 -17.73
C LYS A 58 9.42 -1.89 -17.00
N GLN A 59 8.87 -2.92 -17.64
CA GLN A 59 7.78 -3.72 -17.07
C GLN A 59 8.21 -4.37 -15.76
N THR A 60 9.31 -5.11 -15.78
CA THR A 60 9.85 -5.77 -14.58
C THR A 60 10.22 -4.76 -13.49
N LEU A 61 10.73 -3.59 -13.83
CA LEU A 61 10.95 -2.52 -12.85
C LEU A 61 9.63 -2.11 -12.16
N ILE A 62 8.56 -1.86 -12.93
CA ILE A 62 7.27 -1.45 -12.36
C ILE A 62 6.68 -2.58 -11.51
N GLU A 63 6.77 -3.84 -11.95
CA GLU A 63 6.31 -4.99 -11.17
C GLU A 63 7.05 -5.10 -9.83
N ARG A 64 8.37 -4.91 -9.84
CA ARG A 64 9.19 -4.93 -8.64
C ARG A 64 8.87 -3.75 -7.73
N LEU A 65 8.72 -2.55 -8.28
CA LEU A 65 8.29 -1.38 -7.54
C LEU A 65 6.91 -1.57 -6.91
N ALA A 66 5.95 -2.08 -7.67
CA ALA A 66 4.61 -2.39 -7.16
C ALA A 66 4.70 -3.37 -5.99
N ARG A 67 5.50 -4.43 -6.08
CA ARG A 67 5.68 -5.39 -4.97
C ARG A 67 6.40 -4.79 -3.76
N THR A 68 7.40 -3.93 -3.96
CA THR A 68 8.18 -3.31 -2.87
C THR A 68 7.41 -2.20 -2.14
N THR A 69 6.53 -1.48 -2.83
CA THR A 69 5.70 -0.42 -2.23
C THR A 69 4.62 -0.97 -1.28
N GLN A 70 4.58 -2.29 -1.05
CA GLN A 70 3.76 -2.93 -0.03
C GLN A 70 4.47 -2.97 1.32
N SER A 71 4.19 -1.99 2.16
CA SER A 71 4.50 -2.07 3.59
C SER A 71 3.44 -1.30 4.38
N GLY A 72 2.19 -1.78 4.27
CA GLY A 72 1.12 -1.37 5.16
C GLY A 72 1.03 -2.30 6.37
N PHE A 73 2.13 -2.47 7.11
CA PHE A 73 2.04 -3.13 8.41
C PHE A 73 1.43 -2.14 9.39
N VAL A 74 0.23 -2.41 9.89
CA VAL A 74 -0.29 -1.70 11.07
C VAL A 74 0.26 -2.42 12.29
N PRO A 75 1.11 -1.76 13.10
CA PRO A 75 1.72 -2.40 14.26
C PRO A 75 0.71 -2.98 15.25
N GLY A 76 0.95 -4.23 15.67
CA GLY A 76 0.12 -4.95 16.64
C GLY A 76 -1.10 -5.68 16.06
N LEU A 77 -1.36 -5.61 14.74
CA LEU A 77 -2.46 -6.36 14.12
C LEU A 77 -2.27 -7.89 14.15
N ALA A 78 -1.02 -8.35 14.11
CA ALA A 78 -0.70 -9.78 14.10
C ALA A 78 -0.95 -10.45 15.46
N ASP A 79 -0.98 -9.66 16.54
CA ASP A 79 -1.16 -10.14 17.91
C ASP A 79 -2.65 -10.17 18.32
N LEU A 80 -3.54 -9.62 17.48
CA LEU A 80 -4.98 -9.61 17.72
C LEU A 80 -5.65 -10.80 17.03
N PRO A 81 -6.62 -11.46 17.69
CA PRO A 81 -7.46 -12.44 17.01
C PRO A 81 -8.33 -11.75 15.95
N PRO A 82 -8.76 -12.48 14.90
CA PRO A 82 -9.76 -11.98 13.97
C PRO A 82 -11.04 -11.54 14.68
N GLY A 83 -11.63 -10.43 14.23
CA GLY A 83 -12.85 -9.89 14.82
C GLY A 83 -13.01 -8.39 14.62
N LEU A 84 -14.09 -7.84 15.16
CA LEU A 84 -14.43 -6.41 15.00
C LEU A 84 -13.31 -5.49 15.53
N ASP A 85 -12.71 -5.79 16.67
CA ASP A 85 -11.64 -4.96 17.24
C ASP A 85 -10.40 -4.91 16.35
N ARG A 86 -10.01 -6.05 15.76
CA ARG A 86 -8.88 -6.11 14.81
C ARG A 86 -9.17 -5.31 13.55
N LEU A 87 -10.38 -5.44 12.99
CA LEU A 87 -10.85 -4.66 11.86
C LEU A 87 -10.77 -3.14 12.12
N LEU A 88 -11.30 -2.71 13.26
CA LEU A 88 -11.30 -1.29 13.65
C LEU A 88 -9.88 -0.77 13.90
N ARG A 89 -8.98 -1.60 14.44
CA ARG A 89 -7.57 -1.23 14.61
C ARG A 89 -6.84 -1.11 13.27
N LEU A 90 -7.16 -1.97 12.31
CA LEU A 90 -6.64 -1.89 10.94
C LEU A 90 -7.07 -0.58 10.29
N LEU A 91 -8.36 -0.24 10.34
CA LEU A 91 -8.92 1.00 9.80
C LEU A 91 -8.24 2.25 10.37
N ASP A 92 -8.19 2.32 11.70
CA ASP A 92 -7.59 3.41 12.45
C ASP A 92 -6.09 3.57 12.12
N GLY A 93 -5.37 2.46 12.08
CA GLY A 93 -3.95 2.43 11.74
C GLY A 93 -3.65 2.78 10.28
N TYR A 94 -4.44 2.28 9.34
CA TYR A 94 -4.28 2.55 7.91
C TYR A 94 -4.45 4.04 7.61
N ILE A 95 -5.54 4.64 8.11
CA ILE A 95 -5.80 6.07 7.88
C ILE A 95 -4.77 6.92 8.61
N GLY A 96 -4.43 6.58 9.86
CA GLY A 96 -3.40 7.29 10.62
C GLY A 96 -2.03 7.29 9.91
N ALA A 97 -1.60 6.14 9.39
CA ALA A 97 -0.35 6.02 8.64
C ALA A 97 -0.34 6.78 7.31
N SER A 98 -1.51 7.14 6.79
CA SER A 98 -1.62 7.90 5.53
C SER A 98 -1.17 9.36 5.69
N GLY A 99 -1.17 9.93 6.91
CA GLY A 99 -0.73 11.32 7.15
C GLY A 99 0.77 11.54 7.00
N ASP A 100 1.57 10.52 7.32
CA ASP A 100 3.03 10.53 7.16
C ASP A 100 3.46 9.62 5.99
N ALA A 101 2.59 9.46 4.98
CA ALA A 101 2.81 8.54 3.88
C ALA A 101 4.10 8.88 3.13
N GLY A 102 5.15 8.09 3.37
CA GLY A 102 6.41 8.19 2.66
C GLY A 102 6.25 7.92 1.16
N THR A 103 7.27 8.30 0.38
CA THR A 103 7.29 8.21 -1.10
C THR A 103 6.80 6.87 -1.64
N MET A 104 7.15 5.76 -0.99
CA MET A 104 6.70 4.41 -1.38
C MET A 104 5.18 4.23 -1.31
N ASN A 105 4.53 4.71 -0.26
CA ASN A 105 3.08 4.60 -0.11
C ASN A 105 2.35 5.45 -1.16
N ARG A 106 2.87 6.66 -1.42
CA ARG A 106 2.34 7.54 -2.48
C ARG A 106 2.50 6.90 -3.86
N ALA A 107 3.66 6.32 -4.15
CA ALA A 107 3.91 5.59 -5.39
C ALA A 107 2.97 4.37 -5.54
N PHE A 108 2.72 3.64 -4.45
CA PHE A 108 1.75 2.54 -4.44
C PHE A 108 0.34 3.00 -4.88
N LEU A 109 -0.18 4.08 -4.30
CA LEU A 109 -1.52 4.58 -4.63
C LEU A 109 -1.62 5.03 -6.10
N LEU A 110 -0.57 5.66 -6.63
CA LEU A 110 -0.52 6.07 -8.04
C LEU A 110 -0.43 4.88 -8.99
N LEU A 111 0.40 3.88 -8.68
CA LEU A 111 0.49 2.65 -9.46
C LEU A 111 -0.82 1.85 -9.41
N TRP A 112 -1.45 1.78 -8.24
CA TRP A 112 -2.76 1.15 -8.07
C TRP A 112 -3.84 1.85 -8.89
N ALA A 113 -3.87 3.19 -8.89
CA ALA A 113 -4.82 3.95 -9.71
C ALA A 113 -4.57 3.73 -11.21
N GLU A 114 -3.31 3.73 -11.67
CA GLU A 114 -2.96 3.46 -13.07
C GLU A 114 -3.38 2.05 -13.49
N ALA A 115 -3.30 1.06 -12.59
CA ALA A 115 -3.65 -0.34 -12.85
C ALA A 115 -5.11 -0.55 -13.28
N ALA A 116 -6.01 0.40 -13.00
CA ALA A 116 -7.38 0.37 -13.51
C ALA A 116 -7.44 0.48 -15.05
N THR A 117 -6.41 1.06 -15.68
CA THR A 117 -6.34 1.25 -17.13
C THR A 117 -5.15 0.52 -17.78
N ALA A 118 -4.17 0.08 -16.98
CA ALA A 118 -2.98 -0.64 -17.43
C ALA A 118 -3.12 -2.17 -17.23
N SER A 119 -3.26 -2.90 -18.33
CA SER A 119 -3.50 -4.35 -18.35
C SER A 119 -2.41 -5.17 -17.64
N GLU A 120 -1.19 -4.66 -17.65
CA GLU A 120 0.01 -5.31 -17.13
C GLU A 120 0.17 -5.17 -15.60
N LEU A 121 -0.42 -4.12 -15.00
CA LEU A 121 -0.40 -3.91 -13.55
C LEU A 121 -1.63 -4.51 -12.88
N ALA A 122 -2.73 -4.62 -13.60
CA ALA A 122 -3.99 -5.13 -13.08
C ALA A 122 -3.87 -6.49 -12.36
N PRO A 123 -3.12 -7.50 -12.83
CA PRO A 123 -2.98 -8.77 -12.10
C PRO A 123 -2.37 -8.60 -10.71
N ILE A 124 -1.32 -7.78 -10.58
CA ILE A 124 -0.58 -7.56 -9.33
C ILE A 124 -1.46 -6.87 -8.30
N PHE A 125 -2.18 -5.82 -8.72
CA PHE A 125 -3.04 -5.09 -7.81
C PHE A 125 -4.33 -5.84 -7.49
N ARG A 126 -4.88 -6.63 -8.41
CA ARG A 126 -6.02 -7.53 -8.13
C ARG A 126 -5.66 -8.58 -7.08
N GLU A 127 -4.51 -9.24 -7.21
CA GLU A 127 -4.01 -10.20 -6.22
C GLU A 127 -3.90 -9.57 -4.83
N ARG A 128 -3.36 -8.34 -4.76
CA ARG A 128 -3.17 -7.62 -3.49
C ARG A 128 -4.47 -7.13 -2.87
N ASP A 129 -5.37 -6.58 -3.69
CA ASP A 129 -6.67 -6.13 -3.21
C ASP A 129 -7.56 -7.31 -2.80
N GLU A 130 -7.39 -8.48 -3.43
CA GLU A 130 -8.02 -9.72 -2.98
C GLU A 130 -7.45 -10.18 -1.63
N ALA A 131 -6.14 -10.21 -1.46
CA ALA A 131 -5.53 -10.56 -0.17
C ALA A 131 -6.03 -9.63 0.95
N PHE A 132 -6.06 -8.32 0.71
CA PHE A 132 -6.56 -7.36 1.68
C PHE A 132 -8.05 -7.55 1.98
N ARG A 133 -8.89 -7.74 0.95
CA ARG A 133 -10.32 -8.03 1.17
C ARG A 133 -10.52 -9.34 1.91
N SER A 134 -9.72 -10.37 1.63
CA SER A 134 -9.77 -11.65 2.36
C SER A 134 -9.54 -11.45 3.85
N ASP A 135 -8.54 -10.66 4.25
CA ASP A 135 -8.29 -10.36 5.66
C ASP A 135 -9.47 -9.63 6.32
N LEU A 136 -10.05 -8.64 5.64
CA LEU A 136 -11.24 -7.92 6.13
C LEU A 136 -12.44 -8.87 6.28
N ARG A 137 -12.66 -9.77 5.32
CA ARG A 137 -13.75 -10.77 5.36
C ARG A 137 -13.61 -11.70 6.56
N ILE A 138 -12.38 -12.14 6.84
CA ILE A 138 -12.07 -13.00 8.00
C ILE A 138 -12.42 -12.26 9.30
N ASP A 139 -12.04 -11.00 9.45
CA ASP A 139 -12.36 -10.22 10.65
C ASP A 139 -13.86 -9.98 10.81
N VAL A 140 -14.58 -9.67 9.73
CA VAL A 140 -16.04 -9.48 9.75
C VAL A 140 -16.76 -10.78 10.10
N ALA A 141 -16.38 -11.90 9.47
CA ALA A 141 -16.97 -13.20 9.73
C ALA A 141 -16.73 -13.69 11.17
N ALA A 142 -15.54 -13.45 11.72
CA ALA A 142 -15.24 -13.73 13.12
C ALA A 142 -16.11 -12.87 14.06
N GLY A 143 -16.24 -11.57 13.77
CA GLY A 143 -17.11 -10.69 14.54
C GLY A 143 -18.59 -11.11 14.50
N ILE A 144 -19.08 -11.67 13.39
CA ILE A 144 -20.43 -12.24 13.30
C ILE A 144 -20.55 -13.48 14.18
N ALA A 145 -19.57 -14.37 14.14
CA ALA A 145 -19.56 -15.61 14.94
C ALA A 145 -19.53 -15.32 16.45
N ASP A 146 -18.82 -14.27 16.86
CA ASP A 146 -18.71 -13.84 18.26
C ASP A 146 -19.92 -13.00 18.73
N GLY A 147 -20.79 -12.58 17.81
CA GLY A 147 -21.96 -11.76 18.10
C GLY A 147 -21.67 -10.27 18.27
N ASP A 148 -20.45 -9.82 17.96
CA ASP A 148 -20.05 -8.41 17.99
C ASP A 148 -20.48 -7.65 16.73
N VAL A 149 -20.60 -8.36 15.60
CA VAL A 149 -21.08 -7.84 14.31
C VAL A 149 -22.46 -8.40 14.03
N ARG A 150 -23.37 -7.54 13.57
CA ARG A 150 -24.73 -7.92 13.16
C ARG A 150 -24.71 -9.02 12.08
N PRO A 151 -25.58 -10.05 12.15
CA PRO A 151 -25.48 -11.22 11.26
C PRO A 151 -26.04 -11.00 9.85
N ASP A 152 -26.67 -9.86 9.58
CA ASP A 152 -27.33 -9.53 8.31
C ASP A 152 -26.45 -8.70 7.35
N VAL A 153 -25.18 -8.44 7.71
CA VAL A 153 -24.20 -7.88 6.75
C VAL A 153 -23.50 -9.00 6.00
N ASP A 154 -23.19 -8.75 4.73
CA ASP A 154 -22.33 -9.62 3.93
C ASP A 154 -20.86 -9.22 4.12
N PRO A 155 -19.97 -10.13 4.59
CA PRO A 155 -18.55 -9.85 4.71
C PRO A 155 -17.88 -9.38 3.42
N ASP A 156 -18.30 -9.90 2.25
CA ASP A 156 -17.75 -9.50 0.95
C ASP A 156 -18.05 -8.03 0.64
N ASP A 157 -19.31 -7.60 0.84
CA ASP A 157 -19.73 -6.21 0.62
C ASP A 157 -19.02 -5.24 1.57
N VAL A 158 -18.91 -5.63 2.85
CA VAL A 158 -18.18 -4.83 3.85
C VAL A 158 -16.72 -4.67 3.47
N ALA A 159 -16.05 -5.74 3.03
CA ALA A 159 -14.66 -5.69 2.62
C ALA A 159 -14.43 -4.82 1.38
N ILE A 160 -15.32 -4.89 0.39
CA ILE A 160 -15.27 -4.03 -0.81
C ILE A 160 -15.46 -2.56 -0.42
N ALA A 161 -16.47 -2.25 0.38
CA ALA A 161 -16.78 -0.90 0.81
C ALA A 161 -15.63 -0.29 1.64
N LEU A 162 -15.07 -1.05 2.59
CA LEU A 162 -13.94 -0.64 3.40
C LEU A 162 -12.71 -0.35 2.55
N LEU A 163 -12.30 -1.29 1.70
CA LEU A 163 -11.12 -1.09 0.84
C LEU A 163 -11.32 0.12 -0.08
N GLY A 164 -12.48 0.26 -0.70
CA GLY A 164 -12.82 1.41 -1.54
C GLY A 164 -12.69 2.74 -0.78
N GLN A 165 -13.22 2.81 0.44
CA GLN A 165 -13.11 3.99 1.29
C GLN A 165 -11.64 4.31 1.64
N LEU A 166 -10.85 3.31 2.02
CA LEU A 166 -9.44 3.49 2.36
C LEU A 166 -8.63 4.04 1.17
N ARG A 167 -8.84 3.49 -0.04
CA ARG A 167 -8.19 3.97 -1.27
C ARG A 167 -8.63 5.38 -1.66
N GLY A 168 -9.93 5.65 -1.55
CA GLY A 168 -10.49 6.97 -1.83
C GLY A 168 -9.96 8.06 -0.89
N ILE A 169 -9.83 7.76 0.41
CA ILE A 169 -9.20 8.67 1.38
C ILE A 169 -7.72 8.88 1.03
N GLY A 170 -6.98 7.80 0.74
CA GLY A 170 -5.57 7.89 0.36
C GLY A 170 -5.33 8.75 -0.88
N LEU A 171 -6.16 8.59 -1.92
CA LEU A 171 -6.06 9.41 -3.13
C LEU A 171 -6.44 10.88 -2.90
N GLN A 172 -7.46 11.16 -2.08
CA GLN A 172 -7.81 12.54 -1.71
C GLN A 172 -6.68 13.21 -0.93
N HIS A 173 -6.08 12.50 0.03
CA HIS A 173 -4.94 13.02 0.77
C HIS A 173 -3.72 13.22 -0.12
N LEU A 174 -3.48 12.32 -1.08
CA LEU A 174 -2.39 12.49 -2.05
C LEU A 174 -2.59 13.71 -2.96
N LEU A 175 -3.84 13.99 -3.36
CA LEU A 175 -4.20 15.11 -4.23
C LEU A 175 -4.11 16.45 -3.49
N ASP A 176 -4.59 16.50 -2.26
CA ASP A 176 -4.59 17.70 -1.42
C ASP A 176 -4.31 17.33 0.06
N PRO A 177 -3.02 17.23 0.44
CA PRO A 177 -2.63 16.85 1.79
C PRO A 177 -3.11 17.83 2.86
N GLY A 178 -3.31 19.10 2.50
CA GLY A 178 -3.73 20.14 3.45
C GLY A 178 -5.20 20.05 3.87
N THR A 179 -6.04 19.45 3.02
CA THR A 179 -7.48 19.33 3.26
C THR A 179 -7.84 18.08 4.07
N VAL A 180 -7.09 16.98 3.89
CA VAL A 180 -7.39 15.70 4.55
C VAL A 180 -6.58 15.54 5.84
N ASP A 181 -7.16 15.96 6.96
CA ASP A 181 -6.65 15.68 8.30
C ASP A 181 -6.88 14.20 8.68
N THR A 182 -5.90 13.36 8.37
CA THR A 182 -5.95 11.91 8.62
C THR A 182 -5.96 11.56 10.11
N ALA A 183 -5.34 12.39 10.95
CA ALA A 183 -5.31 12.21 12.40
C ALA A 183 -6.71 12.35 13.01
N ARG A 184 -7.51 13.31 12.53
CA ARG A 184 -8.92 13.43 12.92
C ARG A 184 -9.81 12.41 12.20
N LEU A 185 -9.57 12.19 10.90
CA LEU A 185 -10.42 11.36 10.07
C LEU A 185 -10.42 9.88 10.49
N ARG A 186 -9.28 9.33 10.93
CA ARG A 186 -9.17 7.93 11.39
C ARG A 186 -10.20 7.59 12.46
N HIS A 187 -10.43 8.48 13.42
CA HIS A 187 -11.40 8.27 14.50
C HIS A 187 -12.83 8.34 13.96
N THR A 188 -13.12 9.32 13.10
CA THR A 188 -14.45 9.49 12.48
C THR A 188 -14.85 8.26 11.67
N VAL A 189 -13.94 7.74 10.84
CA VAL A 189 -14.20 6.56 10.00
C VAL A 189 -14.32 5.30 10.85
N THR A 190 -13.43 5.11 11.83
CA THR A 190 -13.47 3.95 12.73
C THR A 190 -14.77 3.93 13.54
N ASP A 191 -15.21 5.07 14.06
CA ASP A 191 -16.47 5.17 14.81
C ASP A 191 -17.70 4.96 13.92
N HIS A 192 -17.64 5.40 12.65
CA HIS A 192 -18.71 5.12 11.68
C HIS A 192 -18.86 3.62 11.46
N TRP A 193 -17.77 2.91 11.16
CA TRP A 193 -17.81 1.46 10.94
C TRP A 193 -18.15 0.67 12.20
N ARG A 194 -17.67 1.10 13.36
CA ARG A 194 -18.08 0.51 14.65
C ARG A 194 -19.60 0.56 14.78
N ARG A 195 -20.23 1.73 14.58
CA ARG A 195 -21.69 1.86 14.68
C ARG A 195 -22.44 1.10 13.59
N ALA A 196 -21.90 1.04 12.38
CA ALA A 196 -22.55 0.40 11.24
C ALA A 196 -22.57 -1.14 11.35
N LEU A 197 -21.54 -1.72 11.98
CA LEU A 197 -21.35 -3.17 12.09
C LEU A 197 -21.83 -3.74 13.41
N ARG A 198 -21.78 -2.97 14.50
CA ARG A 198 -22.05 -3.51 15.85
C ARG A 198 -23.43 -4.16 15.93
N ALA A 199 -23.48 -5.33 16.55
CA ALA A 199 -24.73 -5.98 16.91
C ALA A 199 -25.58 -5.10 17.86
N PRO A 200 -26.92 -5.25 17.85
CA PRO A 200 -27.83 -4.49 18.72
C PRO A 200 -27.55 -4.67 20.22
#